data_AF-A0A1C6SK70-F1
#
_entry.id   AF-A0A1C6SK70-F1
#
_cell.length_a   1.000
_cell.length_b   1.000
_cell.length_c   1.000
_cell.angle_alpha   90.00
_cell.angle_beta   90.00
_cell.angle_gamma   90.00
#
_symmetry.space_group_name_H-M   'P 1'
#
loop_
_entity.id
_entity.type
_entity.pdbx_description
1 polymer ?
#
loop_
_entity_poly.entity_id
_entity_poly.type
_entity_poly.pdbx_seq_one_letter_code
_entity_poly.pdbx_strand_id
1 'polypeptide(L)'
;MPDDEVAFVREPVHGVVFHLSVNLAGRDGVLLSPSVGVEHVAAAEVQRQLFGRTGTVCQVGASMRDLVNDAETSKVSLSRWWVVLPEQVDDAVAQVVADLTAYGEPFLVGNQTLPKVIEALLERPKSQVEYGSLAVCLALLGDMPEARAMLAKFGAVRRVFAGGMTETFIHNFTERFGN
;
A
#
# COMPACT_ATOMS: atom_id res chain seq x y z
N MET A 1 16.38 6.03 -7.08
CA MET A 1 15.28 5.34 -7.78
C MET A 1 15.50 5.58 -9.26
N PRO A 2 15.15 4.68 -10.19
CA PRO A 2 15.11 5.07 -11.58
C PRO A 2 14.04 6.17 -11.75
N ASP A 3 14.31 7.13 -12.62
CA ASP A 3 13.62 8.43 -12.74
C ASP A 3 12.21 8.36 -13.39
N ASP A 4 11.60 7.18 -13.49
CA ASP A 4 10.40 6.93 -14.30
C ASP A 4 9.20 6.40 -13.48
N GLU A 5 8.91 7.04 -12.34
CA GLU A 5 7.67 6.82 -11.59
C GLU A 5 6.73 8.01 -11.80
N VAL A 6 5.51 7.74 -12.29
CA VAL A 6 4.43 8.74 -12.33
C VAL A 6 3.40 8.37 -11.27
N ALA A 7 3.20 9.26 -10.30
CA ALA A 7 2.21 9.07 -9.24
C ALA A 7 1.07 10.08 -9.37
N PHE A 8 -0.16 9.56 -9.34
CA PHE A 8 -1.40 10.33 -9.29
C PHE A 8 -2.03 10.13 -7.92
N VAL A 9 -2.50 11.24 -7.32
CA VAL A 9 -3.06 11.25 -5.98
C VAL A 9 -4.39 11.99 -5.99
N ARG A 10 -5.40 11.41 -5.36
CA ARG A 10 -6.71 12.03 -5.19
C ARG A 10 -7.27 11.74 -3.80
N GLU A 11 -8.00 12.68 -3.23
CA GLU A 11 -8.77 12.48 -2.01
C GLU A 11 -10.27 12.52 -2.35
N PRO A 12 -10.88 11.39 -2.76
CA PRO A 12 -12.30 11.37 -3.14
C PRO A 12 -13.23 11.36 -1.94
N VAL A 13 -12.72 10.97 -0.77
CA VAL A 13 -13.43 10.95 0.51
C VAL A 13 -12.52 11.61 1.53
N HIS A 14 -13.07 12.49 2.37
CA HIS A 14 -12.28 13.21 3.36
C HIS A 14 -11.53 12.24 4.28
N GLY A 15 -10.22 12.44 4.40
CA GLY A 15 -9.34 11.60 5.22
C GLY A 15 -8.90 10.29 4.56
N VAL A 16 -9.20 10.08 3.27
CA VAL A 16 -8.82 8.89 2.51
C VAL A 16 -8.19 9.29 1.19
N VAL A 17 -6.91 8.97 1.03
CA VAL A 17 -6.13 9.31 -0.17
C VAL A 17 -5.94 8.07 -1.03
N PHE A 18 -6.29 8.18 -2.30
CA PHE A 18 -6.06 7.17 -3.32
C PHE A 18 -4.80 7.50 -4.09
N HIS A 19 -3.94 6.49 -4.26
CA HIS A 19 -2.70 6.55 -4.98
C HIS A 19 -2.78 5.64 -6.20
N LEU A 20 -2.32 6.15 -7.34
CA LEU A 20 -2.00 5.36 -8.52
C LEU A 20 -0.55 5.67 -8.88
N SER A 21 0.34 4.68 -8.80
CA SER A 21 1.71 4.81 -9.29
C SER A 21 1.87 3.97 -10.54
N VAL A 22 2.55 4.50 -11.55
CA VAL A 22 3.00 3.75 -12.71
C VAL A 22 4.50 3.80 -12.74
N ASN A 23 5.11 2.64 -12.56
CA ASN A 23 6.56 2.47 -12.68
C ASN A 23 6.88 1.96 -14.08
N LEU A 24 7.88 2.57 -14.72
CA LEU A 24 8.42 2.09 -15.97
C LEU A 24 9.66 1.25 -15.73
N ALA A 25 9.73 0.08 -16.37
CA ALA A 25 10.93 -0.76 -16.38
C ALA A 25 11.34 -1.05 -17.83
N GLY A 26 12.57 -0.67 -18.18
CA GLY A 26 13.09 -0.75 -19.55
C GLY A 26 14.22 -1.77 -19.74
N ARG A 27 14.08 -2.62 -20.77
CA ARG A 27 15.19 -3.30 -21.47
C ARG A 27 14.98 -3.21 -22.98
N ASP A 28 14.28 -4.18 -23.56
CA ASP A 28 13.96 -4.26 -25.00
C ASP A 28 12.53 -3.76 -25.32
N GLY A 29 12.00 -2.91 -24.43
CA GLY A 29 10.62 -2.44 -24.37
C GLY A 29 10.36 -1.82 -23.00
N VAL A 30 9.13 -1.35 -22.78
CA VAL A 30 8.70 -0.66 -21.55
C VAL A 30 7.55 -1.43 -20.91
N LEU A 31 7.73 -1.85 -19.65
CA LEU A 31 6.62 -2.34 -18.83
C LEU A 31 5.93 -1.16 -18.18
N LEU A 32 4.64 -0.97 -18.43
CA LEU A 32 3.80 -0.16 -17.57
C LEU A 32 3.46 -1.03 -16.35
N SER A 33 4.01 -0.72 -15.18
CA SER A 33 3.73 -1.45 -13.94
C SER A 33 2.87 -0.59 -13.00
N PRO A 34 1.54 -0.57 -13.21
CA PRO A 34 0.64 0.18 -12.36
C PRO A 34 0.43 -0.50 -11.01
N SER A 35 0.30 0.32 -9.98
CA SER A 35 -0.12 -0.07 -8.63
C SER A 35 -1.11 0.94 -8.09
N VAL A 36 -2.06 0.46 -7.29
CA VAL A 36 -3.05 1.28 -6.60
C VAL A 36 -2.88 1.16 -5.10
N GLY A 37 -3.19 2.22 -4.37
CA GLY A 37 -3.11 2.23 -2.92
C GLY A 37 -4.10 3.16 -2.25
N VAL A 38 -4.47 2.81 -1.01
CA VAL A 38 -5.30 3.64 -0.14
C VAL A 38 -4.50 4.00 1.11
N GLU A 39 -4.35 5.29 1.37
CA GLU A 39 -3.81 5.87 2.60
C GLU A 39 -4.98 6.42 3.44
N HIS A 40 -5.09 5.96 4.68
CA HIS A 40 -6.02 6.57 5.64
C HIS A 40 -5.28 7.67 6.41
N VAL A 41 -5.62 8.93 6.13
CA VAL A 41 -4.83 10.12 6.54
C VAL A 41 -4.55 10.13 8.05
N ALA A 42 -5.56 9.86 8.88
CA ALA A 42 -5.38 9.84 10.33
C ALA A 42 -4.41 8.74 10.81
N ALA A 43 -4.46 7.56 10.18
CA ALA A 43 -3.57 6.46 10.51
C ALA A 43 -2.15 6.72 10.02
N ALA A 44 -2.02 7.28 8.81
CA ALA A 44 -0.75 7.66 8.23
C ALA A 44 -0.09 8.78 9.04
N GLU A 45 -0.84 9.79 9.48
CA GLU A 45 -0.33 10.86 10.33
C GLU A 45 0.20 10.32 11.66
N VAL A 46 -0.57 9.47 12.34
CA VAL A 46 -0.10 8.83 13.58
C VAL A 46 1.16 8.01 13.30
N GLN A 47 1.18 7.20 12.25
CA GLN A 47 2.36 6.40 11.92
C GLN A 47 3.60 7.28 11.64
N ARG A 48 3.45 8.41 10.91
CA ARG A 48 4.53 9.39 10.70
C ARG A 48 5.06 9.94 12.02
N GLN A 49 4.16 10.32 12.93
CA GLN A 49 4.53 10.82 14.26
C GLN A 49 5.29 9.75 15.06
N LEU A 50 4.84 8.50 15.03
CA LEU A 50 5.49 7.39 15.74
C LEU A 50 6.90 7.09 15.22
N PHE A 51 7.12 7.18 13.90
CA PHE A 51 8.47 7.04 13.31
C PHE A 51 9.32 8.32 13.40
N GLY A 52 8.74 9.46 13.79
CA GLY A 52 9.43 10.75 13.80
C GLY A 52 9.81 11.27 12.41
N ARG A 53 9.09 10.87 11.34
CA ARG A 53 9.39 11.27 9.97
C ARG A 53 8.17 11.25 9.04
N THR A 54 8.23 12.05 7.99
CA THR A 54 7.11 12.26 7.05
C THR A 54 6.97 11.17 5.97
N GLY A 55 8.05 10.42 5.70
CA GLY A 55 8.11 9.45 4.58
C GLY A 55 7.51 8.06 4.86
N THR A 56 6.94 7.81 6.04
CA THR A 56 6.27 6.53 6.35
C THR A 56 4.77 6.70 6.31
N VAL A 57 4.07 5.81 5.62
CA VAL A 57 2.62 5.91 5.41
C VAL A 57 1.91 4.61 5.81
N CYS A 58 0.82 4.77 6.55
CA CYS A 58 -0.15 3.72 6.76
C CYS A 58 -0.97 3.57 5.48
N GLN A 59 -0.57 2.64 4.62
CA GLN A 59 -1.22 2.42 3.33
C GLN A 59 -1.44 0.94 3.05
N VAL A 60 -2.49 0.66 2.29
CA VAL A 60 -2.77 -0.66 1.71
C VAL A 60 -2.73 -0.50 0.20
N GLY A 61 -1.75 -1.11 -0.46
CA GLY A 61 -1.61 -1.04 -1.91
C GLY A 61 -1.42 -2.39 -2.57
N ALA A 62 -1.84 -2.53 -3.81
CA ALA A 62 -1.69 -3.75 -4.59
C ALA A 62 -1.10 -3.40 -5.96
N SER A 63 -0.27 -4.30 -6.50
CA SER A 63 0.08 -4.19 -7.91
C SER A 63 -1.12 -4.58 -8.76
N MET A 64 -1.32 -3.93 -9.90
CA MET A 64 -2.42 -4.32 -10.80
C MET A 64 -2.28 -5.77 -11.26
N ARG A 65 -1.04 -6.26 -11.38
CA ARG A 65 -0.77 -7.67 -11.70
C ARG A 65 -1.43 -8.60 -10.69
N ASP A 66 -1.30 -8.30 -9.40
CA ASP A 66 -1.84 -9.16 -8.35
C ASP A 66 -3.38 -9.06 -8.35
N LEU A 67 -3.93 -7.85 -8.46
CA LEU A 67 -5.40 -7.66 -8.54
C LEU A 67 -6.04 -8.40 -9.72
N VAL A 68 -5.41 -8.37 -10.89
CA VAL A 68 -5.94 -9.07 -12.06
C VAL A 68 -5.77 -10.59 -11.91
N ASN A 69 -4.63 -11.06 -11.38
CA ASN A 69 -4.42 -12.50 -11.13
C ASN A 69 -5.36 -13.09 -10.08
N ASP A 70 -5.75 -12.29 -9.08
CA ASP A 70 -6.71 -12.72 -8.06
C ASP A 70 -8.13 -12.82 -8.63
N ALA A 71 -8.46 -12.01 -9.66
CA ALA A 71 -9.78 -11.96 -10.27
C ALA A 71 -9.94 -12.88 -11.50
N GLU A 72 -8.88 -13.11 -12.28
CA GLU A 72 -8.90 -13.94 -13.48
C GLU A 72 -8.45 -15.38 -13.18
N THR A 73 -9.16 -16.37 -13.72
CA THR A 73 -8.84 -17.81 -13.54
C THR A 73 -7.53 -18.21 -14.21
N SER A 74 -7.08 -17.44 -15.20
CA SER A 74 -5.81 -17.61 -15.93
C SER A 74 -4.78 -16.61 -15.46
N LYS A 75 -3.55 -17.07 -15.17
CA LYS A 75 -2.44 -16.18 -14.80
C LYS A 75 -2.14 -15.21 -15.94
N VAL A 76 -2.17 -13.92 -15.63
CA VAL A 76 -1.86 -12.85 -16.56
C VAL A 76 -0.37 -12.79 -16.86
N SER A 77 -0.04 -12.73 -18.14
CA SER A 77 1.32 -12.51 -18.62
C SER A 77 1.77 -11.07 -18.38
N LEU A 78 3.06 -10.89 -18.06
CA LEU A 78 3.71 -9.58 -18.00
C LEU A 78 3.62 -8.81 -19.34
N SER A 79 3.32 -9.50 -20.45
CA SER A 79 3.10 -8.88 -21.76
C SER A 79 1.83 -8.02 -21.83
N ARG A 80 0.89 -8.13 -20.87
CA ARG A 80 -0.40 -7.40 -20.89
C ARG A 80 -0.23 -5.88 -20.93
N TRP A 81 0.82 -5.36 -20.30
CA TRP A 81 1.13 -3.93 -20.25
C TRP A 81 2.55 -3.62 -20.78
N TRP A 82 3.06 -4.50 -21.65
CA TRP A 82 4.39 -4.38 -22.21
C TRP A 82 4.33 -3.73 -23.60
N VAL A 83 5.11 -2.67 -23.78
CA VAL A 83 5.22 -1.93 -25.04
C VAL A 83 6.60 -2.19 -25.64
N VAL A 84 6.67 -2.85 -26.79
CA VAL A 84 7.93 -3.04 -27.54
C VAL A 84 8.11 -1.94 -28.58
N LEU A 85 7.02 -1.60 -29.28
CA LEU A 85 7.01 -0.66 -30.38
C LEU A 85 6.08 0.53 -30.09
N PRO A 86 6.39 1.75 -30.56
CA PRO A 86 5.61 2.95 -30.28
C PRO A 86 4.13 2.85 -30.66
N GLU A 87 3.79 2.13 -31.73
CA GLU A 87 2.41 1.92 -32.18
C GLU A 87 1.55 1.11 -31.20
N GLN A 88 2.16 0.42 -30.23
CA GLN A 88 1.46 -0.37 -29.21
C GLN A 88 1.09 0.47 -27.98
N VAL A 89 1.56 1.73 -27.89
CA VAL A 89 1.37 2.57 -26.70
C VAL A 89 -0.11 2.79 -26.41
N ASP A 90 -0.91 3.16 -27.42
CA ASP A 90 -2.33 3.46 -27.22
C ASP A 90 -3.10 2.22 -26.75
N ASP A 91 -2.82 1.05 -27.33
CA ASP A 91 -3.44 -0.22 -26.93
C ASP A 91 -3.03 -0.61 -25.50
N ALA A 92 -1.76 -0.47 -25.15
CA ALA A 92 -1.28 -0.78 -23.80
C ALA A 92 -1.87 0.17 -22.75
N VAL A 93 -1.96 1.46 -23.05
CA VAL A 93 -2.61 2.46 -22.17
C VAL A 93 -4.10 2.16 -22.03
N ALA A 94 -4.80 1.87 -23.14
CA ALA A 94 -6.20 1.50 -23.10
C ALA A 94 -6.44 0.25 -22.23
N GLN A 95 -5.54 -0.74 -22.31
CA GLN A 95 -5.60 -1.93 -21.46
C GLN A 95 -5.35 -1.61 -19.98
N VAL A 96 -4.37 -0.75 -19.66
CA VAL A 96 -4.14 -0.29 -18.28
C VAL A 96 -5.38 0.41 -17.73
N VAL A 97 -5.99 1.31 -18.50
CA VAL A 97 -7.21 2.02 -18.08
C VAL A 97 -8.37 1.05 -17.87
N ALA A 98 -8.56 0.09 -18.78
CA ALA A 98 -9.58 -0.94 -18.64
C ALA A 98 -9.39 -1.77 -17.37
N ASP A 99 -8.16 -2.19 -17.07
CA ASP A 99 -7.84 -2.98 -15.88
C ASP A 99 -7.98 -2.17 -14.60
N LEU A 100 -7.57 -0.90 -14.62
CA LEU A 100 -7.77 0.02 -13.49
C LEU A 100 -9.25 0.19 -13.19
N THR A 101 -10.09 0.34 -14.22
CA THR A 101 -11.55 0.45 -14.06
C THR A 101 -12.14 -0.86 -13.53
N ALA A 102 -11.72 -2.01 -14.09
CA ALA A 102 -12.28 -3.31 -13.75
C ALA A 102 -11.86 -3.83 -12.37
N TYR A 103 -10.61 -3.57 -11.94
CA TYR A 103 -10.02 -4.18 -10.74
C TYR A 103 -9.43 -3.16 -9.75
N GLY A 104 -8.85 -2.07 -10.25
CA GLY A 104 -8.26 -1.02 -9.42
C GLY A 104 -9.31 -0.20 -8.66
N GLU A 105 -10.37 0.26 -9.33
CA GLU A 105 -11.44 1.04 -8.73
C GLU A 105 -12.19 0.25 -7.64
N PRO A 106 -12.62 -1.01 -7.84
CA PRO A 106 -13.19 -1.82 -6.77
C PRO A 106 -12.27 -1.97 -5.57
N PHE A 107 -10.96 -2.15 -5.79
CA PHE A 107 -9.98 -2.21 -4.71
C PHE A 107 -9.92 -0.90 -3.91
N LEU A 108 -9.84 0.23 -4.59
CA LEU A 108 -9.78 1.55 -3.95
C LEU A 108 -11.06 1.84 -3.15
N VAL A 109 -12.23 1.61 -3.75
CA VAL A 109 -13.53 1.81 -3.10
C VAL A 109 -13.73 0.85 -1.92
N GLY A 110 -13.32 -0.41 -2.08
CA GLY A 110 -13.43 -1.44 -1.04
C GLY A 110 -12.62 -1.15 0.22
N ASN A 111 -11.58 -0.32 0.13
CA ASN A 111 -10.63 -0.01 1.22
C ASN A 111 -10.78 1.40 1.79
N GLN A 112 -11.91 2.07 1.59
CA GLN A 112 -12.12 3.47 2.04
C GLN A 112 -12.18 3.67 3.55
N THR A 113 -12.45 2.62 4.34
CA THR A 113 -12.67 2.76 5.78
C THR A 113 -11.56 2.08 6.57
N LEU A 114 -11.28 2.59 7.78
CA LEU A 114 -10.28 1.99 8.66
C LEU A 114 -10.53 0.49 8.95
N PRO A 115 -11.77 0.02 9.20
CA PRO A 115 -12.03 -1.43 9.32
C PRO A 115 -11.65 -2.23 8.08
N LYS A 116 -11.90 -1.69 6.87
CA LYS A 116 -11.54 -2.36 5.62
C LYS A 116 -10.04 -2.40 5.38
N VAL A 117 -9.34 -1.33 5.72
CA VAL A 117 -7.87 -1.30 5.72
C VAL A 117 -7.30 -2.37 6.66
N ILE A 118 -7.89 -2.55 7.85
CA ILE A 118 -7.48 -3.59 8.80
C ILE A 118 -7.69 -4.99 8.21
N GLU A 119 -8.88 -5.26 7.67
CA GLU A 119 -9.22 -6.52 7.00
C GLU A 119 -8.19 -6.86 5.90
N ALA A 120 -7.91 -5.91 5.01
CA ALA A 120 -6.95 -6.10 3.94
C ALA A 120 -5.50 -6.33 4.44
N LEU A 121 -5.07 -5.65 5.52
CA LEU A 121 -3.77 -5.89 6.13
C LEU A 121 -3.68 -7.27 6.82
N LEU A 122 -4.80 -7.79 7.33
CA LEU A 122 -4.87 -9.10 7.96
C LEU A 122 -4.77 -10.25 6.95
N GLU A 123 -5.23 -10.07 5.71
CA GLU A 123 -5.16 -11.08 4.66
C GLU A 123 -3.78 -11.18 4.00
N ARG A 124 -2.95 -10.16 4.15
CA ARG A 124 -1.63 -10.09 3.51
C ARG A 124 -0.53 -10.83 4.28
N PRO A 125 0.50 -11.32 3.58
CA PRO A 125 1.75 -11.72 4.21
C PRO A 125 2.32 -10.56 5.03
N LYS A 126 2.67 -10.83 6.30
CA LYS A 126 3.05 -9.78 7.24
C LYS A 126 4.56 -9.64 7.33
N SER A 127 5.08 -8.48 6.95
CA SER A 127 6.41 -8.03 7.32
C SER A 127 6.34 -7.10 8.53
N GLN A 128 7.49 -6.58 8.94
CA GLN A 128 7.56 -5.56 9.98
C GLN A 128 6.67 -4.35 9.66
N VAL A 129 6.56 -3.95 8.38
CA VAL A 129 5.75 -2.79 7.99
C VAL A 129 4.27 -3.05 8.26
N GLU A 130 3.73 -4.19 7.83
CA GLU A 130 2.32 -4.53 8.01
C GLU A 130 1.95 -4.66 9.49
N TYR A 131 2.83 -5.22 10.33
CA TYR A 131 2.58 -5.26 11.77
C TYR A 131 2.53 -3.87 12.41
N GLY A 132 3.38 -2.94 11.96
CA GLY A 132 3.36 -1.55 12.45
C GLY A 132 2.09 -0.82 12.04
N SER A 133 1.69 -0.95 10.77
CA SER A 133 0.45 -0.38 10.26
C SER A 133 -0.78 -0.96 10.96
N LEU A 134 -0.85 -2.28 11.15
CA LEU A 134 -1.94 -2.93 11.89
C LEU A 134 -2.03 -2.43 13.34
N ALA A 135 -0.91 -2.32 14.04
CA ALA A 135 -0.90 -1.80 15.42
C ALA A 135 -1.52 -0.40 15.49
N VAL A 136 -1.17 0.50 14.56
CA VAL A 136 -1.74 1.86 14.50
C VAL A 136 -3.22 1.83 14.17
N CYS A 137 -3.63 1.08 13.14
CA CYS A 137 -5.03 1.01 12.75
C CYS A 137 -5.93 0.45 13.86
N LEU A 138 -5.49 -0.62 14.53
CA LEU A 138 -6.23 -1.23 15.64
C LEU A 138 -6.32 -0.28 16.85
N ALA A 139 -5.24 0.42 17.18
CA ALA A 139 -5.26 1.41 18.26
C ALA A 139 -6.22 2.58 17.96
N LEU A 140 -6.26 3.05 16.71
CA LEU A 140 -7.21 4.09 16.27
C LEU A 140 -8.67 3.61 16.26
N LEU A 141 -8.89 2.32 16.05
CA LEU A 141 -10.22 1.70 16.18
C LEU A 141 -10.61 1.44 17.66
N GLY A 142 -9.68 1.63 18.60
CA GLY A 142 -9.87 1.38 20.03
C GLY A 142 -9.61 -0.06 20.48
N ASP A 143 -9.17 -0.96 19.58
CA ASP A 143 -8.79 -2.34 19.92
C ASP A 143 -7.34 -2.39 20.42
N MET A 144 -7.15 -1.87 21.64
CA MET A 144 -5.84 -1.83 22.28
C MET A 144 -5.22 -3.20 22.57
N PRO A 145 -5.98 -4.24 22.98
CA PRO A 145 -5.42 -5.59 23.14
C PRO A 145 -4.76 -6.11 21.86
N GLU A 146 -5.47 -6.08 20.73
CA GLU A 146 -4.92 -6.58 19.46
C GLU A 146 -3.81 -5.67 18.92
N ALA A 147 -3.94 -4.35 19.11
CA ALA A 147 -2.89 -3.40 18.75
C ALA A 147 -1.55 -3.71 19.45
N ARG A 148 -1.58 -4.04 20.75
CA ARG A 148 -0.39 -4.44 21.51
C ARG A 148 0.16 -5.78 21.02
N ALA A 149 -0.70 -6.73 20.65
CA ALA A 149 -0.27 -7.99 20.06
C ALA A 149 0.47 -7.77 18.73
N MET A 150 -0.01 -6.86 17.87
CA MET A 150 0.66 -6.49 16.63
C MET A 150 1.98 -5.74 16.88
N LEU A 151 2.02 -4.85 17.87
CA LEU A 151 3.25 -4.14 18.26
C LEU A 151 4.35 -5.12 18.75
N ALA A 152 3.98 -6.15 19.51
CA ALA A 152 4.92 -7.19 19.92
C ALA A 152 5.50 -7.94 18.71
N LYS A 153 4.65 -8.28 17.73
CA LYS A 153 5.09 -8.91 16.47
C LYS A 153 5.98 -7.97 15.65
N PHE A 154 5.66 -6.68 15.56
CA PHE A 154 6.48 -5.65 14.93
C PHE A 154 7.92 -5.62 15.48
N GLY A 155 8.08 -5.76 16.80
CA GLY A 155 9.40 -5.80 17.44
C GLY A 155 10.16 -7.12 17.26
N ALA A 156 9.44 -8.23 17.02
CA ALA A 156 9.99 -9.59 17.00
C ALA A 156 10.36 -10.11 15.61
N VAL A 157 9.79 -9.57 14.53
CA VAL A 157 10.08 -10.03 13.16
C VAL A 157 11.37 -9.46 12.58
N ARG A 158 11.79 -9.99 11.43
CA ARG A 158 12.95 -9.51 10.68
C ARG A 158 12.85 -8.00 10.47
N ARG A 159 13.86 -7.28 10.93
CA ARG A 159 13.94 -5.83 10.80
C ARG A 159 14.15 -5.42 9.36
N VAL A 160 13.30 -4.52 8.87
CA VAL A 160 13.45 -3.83 7.59
C VAL A 160 13.78 -2.35 7.78
N PHE A 161 13.55 -1.80 8.99
CA PHE A 161 13.94 -0.44 9.33
C PHE A 161 15.37 -0.38 9.89
N ALA A 162 16.17 0.55 9.40
CA ALA A 162 17.51 0.84 9.89
C ALA A 162 17.50 1.78 11.13
N GLY A 163 18.66 1.92 11.81
CA GLY A 163 18.95 3.06 12.68
C GLY A 163 18.05 3.25 13.90
N GLY A 164 17.62 2.17 14.58
CA GLY A 164 16.85 2.28 15.83
C GLY A 164 15.38 2.72 15.65
N MET A 165 14.89 2.77 14.40
CA MET A 165 13.52 3.18 14.09
C MET A 165 12.46 2.24 14.68
N THR A 166 12.79 0.96 14.86
CA THR A 166 11.89 -0.02 15.47
C THR A 166 11.65 0.35 16.94
N GLU A 167 12.73 0.61 17.67
CA GLU A 167 12.70 1.00 19.08
C GLU A 167 12.00 2.35 19.28
N THR A 168 12.28 3.33 18.40
CA THR A 168 11.61 4.64 18.41
C THR A 168 10.11 4.49 18.21
N PHE A 169 9.69 3.69 17.23
CA PHE A 169 8.27 3.43 16.98
C PHE A 169 7.60 2.79 18.20
N ILE A 170 8.22 1.76 18.79
CA ILE A 170 7.67 1.06 19.97
C ILE A 170 7.55 2.00 21.17
N HIS A 171 8.56 2.82 21.42
CA HIS A 171 8.56 3.80 22.50
C HIS A 171 7.42 4.81 22.31
N ASN A 172 7.38 5.50 21.17
CA ASN A 172 6.36 6.51 20.89
C ASN A 172 4.95 5.92 20.87
N PHE A 173 4.79 4.67 20.40
CA PHE A 173 3.49 4.00 20.40
C PHE A 173 3.01 3.78 21.84
N THR A 174 3.92 3.31 22.70
CA THR A 174 3.63 3.07 24.10
C THR A 174 3.34 4.36 24.85
N GLU A 175 4.05 5.45 24.59
CA GLU A 175 3.74 6.75 25.20
C GLU A 175 2.37 7.27 24.77
N ARG A 176 2.00 7.10 23.50
CA ARG A 176 0.75 7.63 22.96
C ARG A 176 -0.48 6.82 23.39
N PHE A 177 -0.39 5.49 23.37
CA PHE A 177 -1.52 4.59 23.56
C PHE A 177 -1.42 3.75 24.85
N GLY A 178 -0.46 4.06 25.72
CA GLY A 178 -0.11 3.23 26.88
C GLY A 178 -1.10 3.21 28.03
N ASN A 179 -2.04 4.18 28.09
CA ASN A 179 -3.03 4.32 29.16
C ASN A 179 -4.30 3.52 28.88
#